data_AF-A0A971KGY1-F1
#
_entry.id   AF-A0A971KGY1-F1
#
_cell.length_a   1.000
_cell.length_b   1.000
_cell.length_c   1.000
_cell.angle_alpha   90.00
_cell.angle_beta   90.00
_cell.angle_gamma   90.00
#
_symmetry.space_group_name_H-M   'P 1'
#
loop_
_entity.id
_entity.type
_entity.pdbx_description
1 polymer ?
#
loop_
_entity_poly.entity_id
_entity_poly.type
_entity_poly.pdbx_seq_one_letter_code
_entity_poly.pdbx_strand_id
1 'polypeptide(L)'
;IQVDVRLVAATNRNLKEEVEHGRFREDLYYRLNVVHIEVPPLRERKEDIPLLMAHFLELYNERNNRKIEGFSQRSRAAMLSYDWPGNIRELGNCVESAVVLATNKIIDIEDLPAQIRNAAGEERIVLTVGSTVAQAEKELILATLASCGGNKSKAAETLGLARKTLHRKLQEYEIETE
;
A
#
# COMPACT_ATOMS: atom_id res chain seq x y z
N ILE A 1 46.78 10.36 -23.68
CA ILE A 1 45.41 10.87 -23.90
C ILE A 1 44.91 11.36 -22.55
N GLN A 2 44.61 12.65 -22.40
CA GLN A 2 43.93 13.18 -21.22
C GLN A 2 42.42 13.14 -21.48
N VAL A 3 41.65 12.66 -20.50
CA VAL A 3 40.19 12.59 -20.58
C VAL A 3 39.63 13.19 -19.30
N ASP A 4 38.71 14.13 -19.48
CA ASP A 4 37.92 14.73 -18.40
C ASP A 4 36.50 14.19 -18.47
N VAL A 5 36.01 13.61 -17.38
CA VAL A 5 34.72 12.91 -17.31
C VAL A 5 34.08 13.07 -15.93
N ARG A 6 32.79 13.38 -15.93
CA ARG A 6 31.93 13.30 -14.74
C ARG A 6 31.29 11.92 -14.67
N LEU A 7 31.59 11.18 -13.61
CA LEU A 7 31.02 9.85 -13.39
C LEU A 7 29.78 9.94 -12.49
N VAL A 8 28.69 9.29 -12.90
CA VAL A 8 27.50 9.06 -12.09
C VAL A 8 27.21 7.56 -12.11
N ALA A 9 27.08 6.95 -10.93
CA ALA A 9 26.83 5.53 -10.77
C ALA A 9 25.64 5.31 -9.83
N ALA A 10 24.90 4.23 -10.03
CA ALA A 10 23.79 3.82 -9.18
C ALA A 10 23.83 2.30 -8.98
N THR A 11 23.39 1.84 -7.82
CA THR A 11 23.38 0.43 -7.45
C THR A 11 22.24 0.16 -6.47
N ASN A 12 21.68 -1.05 -6.52
CA ASN A 12 20.69 -1.55 -5.56
C ASN A 12 21.32 -2.40 -4.45
N ARG A 13 22.66 -2.54 -4.44
CA ARG A 13 23.41 -3.29 -3.42
C ARG A 13 24.12 -2.34 -2.48
N ASN A 14 24.27 -2.75 -1.23
CA ASN A 14 25.11 -2.05 -0.27
C ASN A 14 26.59 -2.26 -0.62
N LEU A 15 27.22 -1.25 -1.23
CA LEU A 15 28.62 -1.37 -1.66
C LEU A 15 29.58 -1.56 -0.49
N LYS A 16 29.26 -1.06 0.70
CA LYS A 16 30.10 -1.23 1.88
C LYS A 16 30.17 -2.71 2.28
N GLU A 17 29.02 -3.39 2.33
CA GLU A 17 28.94 -4.83 2.57
C GLU A 17 29.64 -5.63 1.45
N GLU A 18 29.50 -5.22 0.19
CA GLU A 18 30.18 -5.91 -0.92
C GLU A 18 31.72 -5.79 -0.84
N VAL A 19 32.24 -4.69 -0.29
CA VAL A 19 33.68 -4.54 0.00
C VAL A 19 34.10 -5.48 1.15
N GLU A 20 33.33 -5.51 2.24
CA GLU A 20 33.60 -6.39 3.39
C GLU A 20 33.59 -7.87 3.01
N HIS A 21 32.73 -8.27 2.07
CA HIS A 21 32.69 -9.62 1.53
C HIS A 21 33.72 -9.91 0.43
N GLY A 22 34.60 -8.96 0.09
CA GLY A 22 35.62 -9.11 -0.95
C GLY A 22 35.07 -9.20 -2.38
N ARG A 23 33.78 -8.92 -2.58
CA ARG A 23 33.11 -8.92 -3.89
C ARG A 23 33.26 -7.58 -4.62
N PHE A 24 33.64 -6.53 -3.91
CA PHE A 24 33.88 -5.20 -4.47
C PHE A 24 35.23 -4.65 -4.03
N ARG A 25 35.87 -3.92 -4.94
CA ARG A 25 37.18 -3.31 -4.71
C ARG A 25 37.06 -2.09 -3.81
N GLU A 26 37.79 -2.10 -2.71
CA GLU A 26 37.82 -1.00 -1.74
C GLU A 26 38.29 0.32 -2.36
N ASP A 27 39.34 0.30 -3.19
CA ASP A 27 39.87 1.49 -3.85
C ASP A 27 38.86 2.14 -4.81
N LEU A 28 38.01 1.33 -5.46
CA LEU A 28 36.95 1.82 -6.32
C LEU A 28 35.77 2.38 -5.51
N TYR A 29 35.46 1.77 -4.36
CA TYR A 29 34.38 2.23 -3.49
C TYR A 29 34.62 3.67 -3.03
N TYR A 30 35.81 3.98 -2.53
CA TYR A 30 36.13 5.34 -2.08
C TYR A 30 36.18 6.37 -3.23
N ARG A 31 36.44 5.94 -4.47
CA ARG A 31 36.39 6.82 -5.65
C ARG A 31 34.98 7.09 -6.16
N LEU A 32 34.05 6.14 -5.97
CA LEU A 32 32.65 6.31 -6.35
C LEU A 32 31.86 7.03 -5.26
N ASN A 33 32.11 6.69 -4.00
CA ASN A 33 31.33 7.15 -2.85
C ASN A 33 31.80 8.51 -2.32
N VAL A 34 31.96 9.49 -3.22
CA VAL A 34 32.34 10.87 -2.86
C VAL A 34 31.11 11.68 -2.43
N VAL A 35 30.03 11.59 -3.20
CA VAL A 35 28.72 12.16 -2.87
C VAL A 35 27.70 11.03 -3.00
N HIS A 36 27.17 10.61 -1.85
CA HIS A 36 26.17 9.55 -1.78
C HIS A 36 24.76 10.16 -1.71
N ILE A 37 23.86 9.66 -2.55
CA ILE A 37 22.44 9.99 -2.49
C ILE A 37 21.68 8.69 -2.30
N GLU A 38 21.08 8.54 -1.13
CA GLU A 38 20.18 7.44 -0.85
C GLU A 38 18.80 7.77 -1.41
N VAL A 39 18.25 6.85 -2.21
CA VAL A 39 16.91 7.01 -2.80
C VAL A 39 15.93 6.22 -1.94
N PRO A 40 15.02 6.88 -1.19
CA PRO A 40 14.11 6.17 -0.30
C PRO A 40 13.12 5.31 -1.10
N PRO A 41 12.72 4.14 -0.59
CA PRO A 41 11.66 3.36 -1.22
C PRO A 41 10.31 4.10 -1.17
N LEU A 42 9.38 3.72 -2.04
CA LEU A 42 8.07 4.39 -2.16
C LEU A 42 7.25 4.31 -0.85
N ARG A 43 7.40 3.22 -0.08
CA ARG A 43 6.76 3.07 1.25
C ARG A 43 7.14 4.13 2.28
N GLU A 44 8.29 4.79 2.12
CA GLU A 44 8.76 5.85 3.01
C GLU A 44 8.32 7.25 2.56
N ARG A 45 7.66 7.34 1.39
CA ARG A 45 7.15 8.57 0.77
C ARG A 45 5.77 8.34 0.19
N LYS A 46 4.85 7.85 1.03
CA LYS A 46 3.48 7.54 0.61
C LYS A 46 2.71 8.79 0.17
N GLU A 47 3.14 9.99 0.57
CA GLU A 47 2.54 11.25 0.14
C GLU A 47 2.71 11.52 -1.36
N ASP A 48 3.73 10.93 -1.99
CA ASP A 48 4.00 11.07 -3.44
C ASP A 48 3.09 10.17 -4.29
N ILE A 49 2.49 9.12 -3.71
CA ILE A 49 1.71 8.11 -4.43
C ILE A 49 0.55 8.74 -5.22
N PRO A 50 -0.29 9.65 -4.67
CA PRO A 50 -1.38 10.27 -5.44
C PRO A 50 -0.89 11.03 -6.68
N LEU A 51 0.23 11.75 -6.58
CA LEU A 51 0.80 12.50 -7.69
C LEU A 51 1.34 11.55 -8.77
N LEU A 52 2.04 10.50 -8.35
CA LEU A 52 2.55 9.46 -9.26
C LEU A 52 1.40 8.71 -9.95
N MET A 53 0.33 8.39 -9.23
CA MET A 53 -0.87 7.77 -9.80
C MET A 53 -1.50 8.64 -10.88
N ALA A 54 -1.65 9.94 -10.64
CA ALA A 54 -2.20 10.88 -11.62
C ALA A 54 -1.31 10.95 -12.88
N HIS A 55 0.01 11.06 -12.68
CA HIS A 55 0.97 11.07 -13.78
C HIS A 55 0.92 9.80 -14.64
N PHE A 56 0.93 8.62 -14.00
CA PHE A 56 0.85 7.35 -14.72
C PHE A 56 -0.49 7.16 -15.41
N LEU A 57 -1.59 7.59 -14.80
CA LEU A 57 -2.91 7.51 -15.41
C LEU A 57 -2.95 8.30 -16.73
N GLU A 58 -2.45 9.53 -16.73
CA GLU A 58 -2.36 10.36 -17.93
C GLU A 58 -1.48 9.71 -19.00
N LEU A 59 -0.27 9.29 -18.61
CA LEU A 59 0.68 8.61 -19.50
C LEU A 59 0.08 7.36 -20.17
N TYR A 60 -0.60 6.51 -19.40
CA TYR A 60 -1.16 5.26 -19.93
C TYR A 60 -2.50 5.45 -20.64
N ASN A 61 -3.27 6.48 -20.31
CA ASN A 61 -4.44 6.88 -21.10
C ASN A 61 -4.04 7.25 -22.52
N GLU A 62 -3.01 8.09 -22.68
CA GLU A 62 -2.49 8.49 -23.99
C GLU A 62 -1.95 7.29 -24.77
N ARG A 63 -1.12 6.45 -24.14
CA ARG A 63 -0.51 5.28 -24.79
C ARG A 63 -1.52 4.23 -25.25
N ASN A 64 -2.59 4.02 -24.48
CA ASN A 64 -3.60 2.99 -24.75
C ASN A 64 -4.85 3.55 -25.44
N ASN A 65 -4.87 4.85 -25.78
CA ASN A 65 -6.03 5.56 -26.34
C ASN A 65 -7.29 5.36 -25.48
N ARG A 66 -7.14 5.43 -24.16
CA ARG A 66 -8.21 5.32 -23.17
C ARG A 66 -8.56 6.70 -22.61
N LYS A 67 -9.74 6.81 -22.00
CA LYS A 67 -10.25 8.04 -21.39
C LYS A 67 -10.71 7.79 -19.96
N ILE A 68 -9.81 7.28 -19.13
CA ILE A 68 -10.08 7.08 -17.71
C ILE A 68 -9.90 8.40 -16.98
N GLU A 69 -10.92 8.80 -16.23
CA GLU A 69 -11.00 10.08 -15.51
C GLU A 69 -10.36 9.99 -14.11
N GLY A 70 -10.22 8.80 -13.54
CA GLY A 70 -9.56 8.63 -12.25
C GLY A 70 -9.73 7.28 -11.58
N PHE A 71 -9.50 7.29 -10.27
CA PHE A 71 -9.61 6.15 -9.36
C PHE A 71 -10.76 6.37 -8.37
N SER A 72 -11.50 5.32 -8.05
CA SER A 72 -12.48 5.29 -6.96
C SER A 72 -11.83 5.54 -5.59
N GLN A 73 -12.63 5.86 -4.57
CA GLN A 73 -12.12 6.02 -3.19
C GLN A 73 -11.52 4.71 -2.65
N ARG A 74 -12.14 3.56 -2.98
CA ARG A 74 -11.68 2.24 -2.52
C ARG A 74 -10.35 1.85 -3.16
N SER A 75 -10.19 2.08 -4.47
CA SER A 75 -8.94 1.79 -5.17
C SER A 75 -7.80 2.72 -4.72
N ARG A 76 -8.08 4.01 -4.48
CA ARG A 76 -7.09 4.92 -3.86
C ARG A 76 -6.65 4.46 -2.47
N ALA A 77 -7.58 4.07 -1.60
CA ALA A 77 -7.25 3.59 -0.27
C ALA A 77 -6.37 2.33 -0.33
N ALA A 78 -6.70 1.38 -1.21
CA ALA A 78 -5.91 0.17 -1.43
C ALA A 78 -4.47 0.47 -1.89
N MET A 79 -4.33 1.42 -2.83
CA MET A 79 -3.03 1.80 -3.37
C MET A 79 -2.18 2.59 -2.37
N LEU A 80 -2.81 3.33 -1.45
CA LEU A 80 -2.12 4.02 -0.35
C LEU A 80 -1.74 3.08 0.80
N SER A 81 -2.54 2.06 1.09
CA SER A 81 -2.25 1.10 2.14
C SER A 81 -1.11 0.15 1.74
N TYR A 82 -0.96 -0.14 0.45
CA TYR A 82 0.07 -1.04 -0.06
C TYR A 82 1.50 -0.49 0.10
N ASP A 83 2.47 -1.38 0.34
CA ASP A 83 3.86 -1.01 0.64
C ASP A 83 4.77 -0.97 -0.60
N TRP A 84 4.26 -1.33 -1.78
CA TRP A 84 4.98 -1.21 -3.06
C TRP A 84 6.42 -1.76 -3.02
N PRO A 85 6.63 -3.08 -2.77
CA PRO A 85 7.96 -3.68 -2.75
C PRO A 85 8.77 -3.45 -4.03
N GLY A 86 8.11 -3.35 -5.18
CA GLY A 86 8.73 -3.01 -6.47
C GLY A 86 8.81 -1.50 -6.76
N ASN A 87 8.51 -0.66 -5.77
CA ASN A 87 8.55 0.80 -5.82
C ASN A 87 7.74 1.38 -6.99
N ILE A 88 8.20 2.50 -7.54
CA ILE A 88 7.58 3.25 -8.64
C ILE A 88 7.32 2.37 -9.86
N ARG A 89 8.17 1.36 -10.13
CA ARG A 89 7.98 0.45 -11.26
C ARG A 89 6.74 -0.42 -11.08
N GLU A 90 6.54 -0.96 -9.88
CA GLU A 90 5.35 -1.75 -9.58
C GLU A 90 4.08 -0.89 -9.59
N LEU A 91 4.14 0.33 -9.04
CA LEU A 91 3.04 1.30 -9.12
C LEU A 91 2.67 1.60 -10.58
N GLY A 92 3.66 1.89 -11.43
CA GLY A 92 3.44 2.14 -12.85
C GLY A 92 2.78 0.95 -13.55
N ASN A 93 3.28 -0.27 -13.35
CA ASN A 93 2.71 -1.48 -13.94
C ASN A 93 1.28 -1.75 -13.46
N CYS A 94 1.00 -1.48 -12.17
CA CYS A 94 -0.35 -1.60 -11.63
C CYS A 94 -1.32 -0.64 -12.32
N VAL A 95 -0.95 0.64 -12.45
CA VAL A 95 -1.80 1.63 -13.10
C VAL A 95 -2.00 1.30 -14.58
N GLU A 96 -0.94 0.89 -15.29
CA GLU A 96 -1.04 0.44 -16.68
C GLU A 96 -2.03 -0.71 -16.84
N SER A 97 -1.88 -1.75 -16.02
CA SER A 97 -2.79 -2.91 -16.02
C SER A 97 -4.23 -2.48 -15.73
N ALA A 98 -4.45 -1.60 -14.76
CA ALA A 98 -5.77 -1.10 -14.44
C ALA A 98 -6.39 -0.30 -15.59
N VAL A 99 -5.60 0.52 -16.32
CA VAL A 99 -6.08 1.27 -17.49
C VAL A 99 -6.48 0.35 -18.64
N VAL A 100 -5.75 -0.74 -18.84
CA VAL A 100 -6.07 -1.74 -19.86
C VAL A 100 -7.33 -2.51 -19.48
N LEU A 101 -7.47 -2.95 -18.24
CA LEU A 101 -8.57 -3.80 -17.77
C LEU A 101 -9.87 -3.05 -17.48
N ALA A 102 -9.80 -1.77 -17.09
CA ALA A 102 -10.97 -1.02 -16.66
C ALA A 102 -12.04 -0.97 -17.75
N THR A 103 -13.26 -1.37 -17.39
CA THR A 103 -14.41 -1.28 -18.31
C THR A 103 -15.03 0.12 -18.29
N ASN A 104 -14.88 0.82 -17.17
CA ASN A 104 -15.46 2.13 -16.92
C ASN A 104 -14.41 3.25 -16.98
N LYS A 105 -14.89 4.50 -16.92
CA LYS A 105 -14.02 5.68 -16.84
C LYS A 105 -13.37 5.87 -15.47
N ILE A 106 -13.77 5.11 -14.45
CA ILE A 106 -13.19 5.16 -13.11
C ILE A 106 -12.64 3.76 -12.81
N ILE A 107 -11.37 3.70 -12.41
CA ILE A 107 -10.72 2.47 -11.95
C ILE A 107 -11.23 2.15 -10.55
N ASP A 108 -11.92 1.02 -10.41
CA ASP A 108 -12.37 0.50 -9.12
C ASP A 108 -11.37 -0.52 -8.56
N ILE A 109 -11.60 -0.98 -7.33
CA ILE A 109 -10.76 -1.97 -6.68
C ILE A 109 -10.68 -3.29 -7.47
N GLU A 110 -11.76 -3.68 -8.17
CA GLU A 110 -11.80 -4.93 -8.92
C GLU A 110 -10.83 -4.96 -10.11
N ASP A 111 -10.56 -3.78 -10.70
CA ASP A 111 -9.63 -3.57 -11.81
C ASP A 111 -8.16 -3.65 -11.38
N LEU A 112 -7.89 -3.63 -10.07
CA LEU A 112 -6.53 -3.73 -9.52
C LEU A 112 -6.05 -5.18 -9.40
N PRO A 113 -4.73 -5.42 -9.47
CA PRO A 113 -4.12 -6.72 -9.17
C PRO A 113 -4.52 -7.23 -7.77
N ALA A 114 -4.69 -8.55 -7.65
CA ALA A 114 -5.18 -9.19 -6.43
C ALA A 114 -4.34 -8.85 -5.17
N GLN A 115 -3.02 -8.70 -5.33
CA GLN A 115 -2.10 -8.33 -4.26
C GLN A 115 -2.46 -6.97 -3.61
N ILE A 116 -2.93 -6.01 -4.42
CA ILE A 116 -3.29 -4.66 -3.97
C ILE A 116 -4.73 -4.65 -3.48
N ARG A 117 -5.63 -5.40 -4.13
CA ARG A 117 -7.01 -5.59 -3.62
C ARG A 117 -7.02 -6.14 -2.20
N ASN A 118 -6.17 -7.13 -1.94
CA ASN A 118 -6.06 -7.77 -0.64
C ASN A 118 -5.44 -6.82 0.41
N ALA A 119 -4.61 -5.85 0.00
CA ALA A 119 -4.06 -4.83 0.89
C ALA A 119 -5.10 -3.79 1.36
N ALA A 120 -6.20 -3.64 0.62
CA ALA A 120 -7.40 -2.92 1.10
C ALA A 120 -8.33 -3.79 1.95
N GLY A 121 -8.14 -5.11 1.93
CA GLY A 121 -8.97 -6.09 2.64
C GLY A 121 -8.54 -6.36 4.09
N GLU A 122 -7.37 -5.90 4.50
CA GLU A 122 -7.00 -5.84 5.91
C GLU A 122 -7.49 -4.52 6.50
N GLU A 123 -8.77 -4.46 6.88
CA GLU A 123 -9.22 -3.43 7.82
C GLU A 123 -8.42 -3.61 9.13
N ARG A 124 -7.39 -2.78 9.30
CA ARG A 124 -6.55 -2.80 10.50
C ARG A 124 -7.16 -1.85 11.53
N ILE A 125 -7.36 -2.37 12.73
CA ILE A 125 -7.84 -1.59 13.87
C ILE A 125 -6.60 -1.13 14.64
N VAL A 126 -6.48 0.17 14.90
CA VAL A 126 -5.35 0.74 15.65
C VAL A 126 -5.75 0.85 17.11
N LEU A 127 -5.21 -0.04 17.94
CA LEU A 127 -5.44 -0.03 19.39
C LEU A 127 -4.32 0.73 20.10
N THR A 128 -4.68 1.64 21.02
CA THR A 128 -3.70 2.38 21.81
C THR A 128 -3.20 1.54 22.98
N VAL A 129 -1.89 1.38 23.13
CA VAL A 129 -1.30 0.68 24.29
C VAL A 129 -1.70 1.41 25.58
N GLY A 130 -2.42 0.72 26.46
CA GLY A 130 -3.02 1.29 27.67
C GLY A 130 -4.55 1.36 27.63
N SER A 131 -5.19 1.10 26.48
CA SER A 131 -6.65 0.95 26.40
C SER A 131 -7.13 -0.25 27.21
N THR A 132 -8.31 -0.14 27.81
CA THR A 132 -8.92 -1.29 28.51
C THR A 132 -9.32 -2.38 27.52
N VAL A 133 -9.35 -3.63 27.99
CA VAL A 133 -9.81 -4.78 27.19
C VAL A 133 -11.22 -4.54 26.63
N ALA A 134 -12.10 -3.93 27.42
CA ALA A 134 -13.47 -3.61 26.99
C ALA A 134 -13.51 -2.62 25.81
N GLN A 135 -12.59 -1.66 25.78
CA GLN A 135 -12.53 -0.66 24.72
C GLN A 135 -11.95 -1.24 23.42
N ALA A 136 -10.90 -2.04 23.53
CA ALA A 136 -10.36 -2.80 22.40
C ALA A 136 -11.40 -3.78 21.83
N GLU A 137 -12.15 -4.47 22.69
CA GLU A 137 -13.23 -5.38 22.30
C GLU A 137 -14.36 -4.63 21.58
N LYS A 138 -14.77 -3.45 22.08
CA LYS A 138 -15.79 -2.60 21.45
C LYS A 138 -15.37 -2.17 20.04
N GLU A 139 -14.16 -1.67 19.87
CA GLU A 139 -13.65 -1.24 18.56
C GLU A 139 -13.55 -2.41 17.57
N LEU A 140 -13.10 -3.58 18.04
CA LEU A 140 -13.04 -4.80 17.23
C LEU A 140 -14.42 -5.28 16.76
N ILE A 141 -15.42 -5.24 17.64
CA ILE A 141 -16.80 -5.62 17.31
C ILE A 141 -17.38 -4.65 16.27
N LEU A 142 -17.18 -3.35 16.44
CA LEU A 142 -17.70 -2.32 15.53
C LEU A 142 -17.07 -2.43 14.14
N ALA A 143 -15.74 -2.55 14.06
CA ALA A 143 -15.02 -2.71 12.80
C ALA A 143 -15.49 -3.98 12.05
N THR A 144 -15.61 -5.10 12.77
CA THR A 144 -16.06 -6.37 12.15
C THR A 144 -17.53 -6.33 11.72
N LEU A 145 -18.37 -5.58 12.44
CA LEU A 145 -19.76 -5.37 12.04
C LEU A 145 -19.86 -4.53 10.77
N ALA A 146 -19.05 -3.48 10.66
CA ALA A 146 -18.95 -2.63 9.48
C ALA A 146 -18.45 -3.40 8.25
N SER A 147 -17.39 -4.21 8.42
CA SER A 147 -16.84 -5.06 7.35
C SER A 147 -17.83 -6.12 6.84
N CYS A 148 -18.72 -6.58 7.74
CA CYS A 148 -19.81 -7.51 7.42
C CYS A 148 -21.09 -6.83 6.91
N GLY A 149 -21.09 -5.51 6.69
CA GLY A 149 -22.26 -4.76 6.20
C GLY A 149 -23.45 -4.79 7.16
N GLY A 150 -23.20 -4.77 8.46
CA GLY A 150 -24.25 -4.82 9.49
C GLY A 150 -24.79 -6.23 9.79
N ASN A 151 -24.31 -7.26 9.11
CA ASN A 151 -24.77 -8.64 9.34
C ASN A 151 -24.21 -9.20 10.65
N LYS A 152 -25.02 -9.12 11.72
CA LYS A 152 -24.69 -9.60 13.07
C LYS A 152 -24.33 -11.09 13.13
N SER A 153 -24.93 -11.93 12.28
CA SER A 153 -24.62 -13.37 12.25
C SER A 153 -23.22 -13.61 11.69
N LYS A 154 -22.92 -12.96 10.56
CA LYS A 154 -21.63 -13.08 9.87
C LYS A 154 -20.50 -12.47 10.69
N ALA A 155 -20.76 -11.35 11.36
CA ALA A 155 -19.80 -10.72 12.27
C ALA A 155 -19.48 -11.62 13.49
N ALA A 156 -20.49 -12.27 14.09
CA ALA A 156 -20.28 -13.19 15.22
C ALA A 156 -19.40 -14.38 14.82
N GLU A 157 -19.67 -14.97 13.66
CA GLU A 157 -18.88 -16.08 13.10
C GLU A 157 -17.43 -15.66 12.84
N THR A 158 -17.23 -14.48 12.24
CA THR A 158 -15.89 -13.93 11.96
C THR A 158 -15.08 -13.65 13.23
N LEU A 159 -15.76 -13.19 14.29
CA LEU A 159 -15.14 -12.95 15.61
C LEU A 159 -14.94 -14.23 16.43
N GLY A 160 -15.41 -15.39 15.97
CA GLY A 160 -15.40 -16.63 16.75
C GLY A 160 -16.31 -16.60 17.97
N LEU A 161 -17.32 -15.73 17.97
CA LEU A 161 -18.27 -15.53 19.06
C LEU A 161 -19.60 -16.24 18.77
N ALA A 162 -20.23 -16.77 19.82
CA ALA A 162 -21.63 -17.17 19.72
C ALA A 162 -22.51 -15.93 19.46
N ARG A 163 -23.52 -16.07 18.60
CA ARG A 163 -24.46 -14.98 18.25
C ARG A 163 -25.10 -14.30 19.47
N LYS A 164 -25.41 -15.08 20.51
CA LYS A 164 -25.95 -14.59 21.79
C LYS A 164 -24.94 -13.71 22.53
N THR A 165 -23.65 -14.04 22.48
CA THR A 165 -22.57 -13.26 23.07
C THR A 165 -22.39 -11.92 22.36
N LEU A 166 -22.40 -11.92 21.03
CA LEU A 166 -22.34 -10.68 20.25
C LEU A 166 -23.53 -9.75 20.57
N HIS A 167 -24.76 -10.29 20.62
CA HIS A 167 -25.95 -9.52 21.00
C HIS A 167 -25.84 -8.90 22.40
N ARG A 168 -25.38 -9.67 23.39
CA ARG A 168 -25.17 -9.18 24.75
C ARG A 168 -24.14 -8.03 24.77
N LYS A 169 -23.04 -8.18 24.05
CA LYS A 169 -21.98 -7.17 23.95
C LYS A 169 -22.43 -5.90 23.25
N LEU A 170 -23.21 -6.01 22.18
CA LEU A 170 -23.79 -4.85 21.49
C LEU A 170 -24.72 -4.03 22.40
N GLN A 171 -25.50 -4.70 23.26
CA GLN A 171 -26.34 -4.05 24.27
C GLN A 171 -25.52 -3.42 25.41
N GLU A 172 -24.50 -4.13 25.89
CA GLU A 172 -23.59 -3.68 26.96
C GLU A 172 -22.80 -2.41 26.57
N TYR A 173 -22.55 -2.22 25.27
CA TYR A 173 -21.81 -1.06 24.75
C TYR A 173 -22.68 0.06 24.16
N GLU A 174 -24.01 -0.03 24.32
CA GLU A 174 -25.00 0.93 23.80
C GLU A 174 -24.83 1.23 22.31
N ILE A 175 -24.52 0.19 21.52
CA ILE A 175 -24.34 0.34 20.07
C ILE A 175 -25.73 0.25 19.42
N GLU A 176 -26.35 1.40 19.16
CA GLU A 176 -27.55 1.48 18.33
C GLU A 176 -27.21 1.02 16.90
N THR A 177 -27.95 0.02 16.43
CA THR A 177 -27.86 -0.45 15.04
C THR A 177 -29.12 0.03 14.35
N GLU A 178 -29.01 1.02 13.45
CA GLU A 178 -30.05 1.30 12.45
C GLU A 178 -30.13 0.16 11.42
#